data_AF-A0A2X2VTD6-F1
#
_entry.id   AF-A0A2X2VTD6-F1
#
_cell.length_a   1.000
_cell.length_b   1.000
_cell.length_c   1.000
_cell.angle_alpha   90.00
_cell.angle_beta   90.00
_cell.angle_gamma   90.00
#
_symmetry.space_group_name_H-M   'P 1'
#
loop_
_entity.id
_entity.type
_entity.pdbx_description
1 polymer ?
#
loop_
_entity_poly.entity_id
_entity_poly.type
_entity_poly.pdbx_seq_one_letter_code
_entity_poly.pdbx_strand_id
1 'polypeptide(L)' 'MLNVEMLSTGDEVLHGQIVDTNAAWLADFFFNQGVAVITPKYGGR' A
#
# COMPACT_ATOMS: atom_id res chain seq x y z
N MET A 1 18.11 -2.50 -8.79
CA MET A 1 16.68 -2.13 -8.89
C MET A 1 16.21 -1.83 -7.48
N LEU A 2 15.54 -0.69 -7.26
CA LEU A 2 15.05 -0.30 -5.94
C LEU A 2 13.80 -1.14 -5.61
N ASN A 3 13.77 -1.77 -4.45
CA ASN A 3 12.62 -2.53 -3.97
C ASN A 3 11.85 -1.68 -2.96
N VAL A 4 10.57 -1.39 -3.25
CA VAL A 4 9.70 -0.59 -2.39
C VAL A 4 8.59 -1.47 -1.83
N GLU A 5 8.59 -1.67 -0.52
CA GLU A 5 7.49 -2.29 0.21
C GLU A 5 6.59 -1.22 0.83
N MET A 6 5.28 -1.48 0.85
CA MET A 6 4.30 -0.64 1.51
C MET A 6 3.67 -1.40 2.68
N LEU A 7 3.62 -0.75 3.85
CA LEU A 7 2.86 -1.22 5.00
C LEU A 7 1.70 -0.26 5.24
N SER A 8 0.49 -0.78 5.11
CA SER A 8 -0.73 -0.05 5.45
C SER A 8 -1.17 -0.42 6.87
N THR A 9 -1.48 0.60 7.66
CA THR A 9 -1.84 0.47 9.07
C THR A 9 -3.21 1.08 9.32
N GLY A 10 -4.01 0.43 10.15
CA GLY A 10 -5.36 0.86 10.53
C GLY A 10 -6.22 -0.37 10.76
N ASP A 11 -6.85 -0.48 11.92
CA ASP A 11 -7.67 -1.64 12.25
C ASP A 11 -8.88 -1.74 11.31
N GLU A 12 -9.40 -0.60 10.85
CA GLU A 12 -10.51 -0.53 9.91
C GLU A 12 -10.12 -1.11 8.54
N VAL A 13 -8.86 -0.90 8.11
CA VAL A 13 -8.33 -1.48 6.88
C VAL A 13 -8.08 -2.99 7.07
N LEU A 14 -7.41 -3.35 8.16
CA LEU A 14 -7.06 -4.73 8.49
C LEU A 14 -8.29 -5.63 8.58
N HIS A 15 -9.36 -5.14 9.20
CA HIS A 15 -10.62 -5.86 9.36
C HIS A 15 -11.59 -5.64 8.20
N GLY A 16 -11.17 -4.98 7.12
CA GLY A 16 -11.97 -4.77 5.91
C GLY A 16 -13.21 -3.89 6.09
N GLN A 17 -13.25 -3.08 7.16
CA GLN A 17 -14.30 -2.08 7.38
C GLN A 17 -14.19 -0.94 6.35
N ILE A 18 -12.96 -0.65 5.91
CA ILE A 18 -12.68 0.27 4.81
C ILE A 18 -11.75 -0.37 3.79
N VAL A 19 -11.89 0.05 2.53
CA VAL A 19 -10.95 -0.29 1.45
C VAL A 19 -9.72 0.60 1.57
N ASP A 20 -8.54 0.02 1.43
CA ASP A 20 -7.29 0.78 1.40
C ASP A 20 -7.08 1.49 0.06
N THR A 21 -7.64 2.70 -0.07
CA THR A 21 -7.41 3.55 -1.23
C THR A 21 -6.04 4.23 -1.22
N ASN A 22 -5.36 4.30 -0.06
CA ASN A 22 -4.04 4.92 0.06
C ASN A 22 -2.98 4.07 -0.64
N ALA A 23 -3.03 2.75 -0.45
CA ALA A 23 -2.12 1.84 -1.12
C ALA A 23 -2.31 1.82 -2.63
N ALA A 24 -3.56 1.83 -3.10
CA ALA A 24 -3.85 1.89 -4.53
C ALA A 24 -3.32 3.18 -5.17
N TRP A 25 -3.61 4.34 -4.56
CA TRP A 25 -3.15 5.64 -5.06
C TRP A 25 -1.62 5.75 -5.07
N LEU A 26 -0.96 5.33 -3.99
CA LEU A 26 0.49 5.46 -3.87
C LEU A 26 1.23 4.54 -4.85
N ALA A 27 0.71 3.33 -5.10
CA ALA A 27 1.27 2.43 -6.10
C ALA A 27 1.20 3.02 -7.51
N ASP A 28 0.06 3.62 -7.89
CA ASP A 28 -0.10 4.27 -9.19
C ASP A 28 0.82 5.50 -9.33
N PHE A 29 0.92 6.31 -8.28
CA PHE A 29 1.85 7.44 -8.25
C PHE A 29 3.30 7.01 -8.52
N PHE A 30 3.79 5.99 -7.82
CA PHE A 30 5.16 5.50 -8.02
C PHE A 30 5.38 4.84 -9.38
N PHE A 31 4.38 4.11 -9.89
CA PHE A 31 4.45 3.51 -11.22
C PHE A 31 4.67 4.59 -12.29
N ASN A 32 3.96 5.71 -12.18
CA ASN A 32 4.14 6.88 -13.05
C ASN A 32 5.53 7.55 -12.92
N GLN A 33 6.26 7.30 -11.83
CA GLN A 33 7.65 7.74 -11.63
C GLN A 33 8.69 6.68 -12.03
N GLY A 34 8.26 5.55 -12.61
CA GLY A 34 9.16 4.45 -13.00
C GLY A 34 9.62 3.56 -11.84
N VAL A 35 8.90 3.58 -10.72
CA VAL A 35 9.17 2.75 -9.53
C VAL A 35 8.02 1.78 -9.29
N ALA A 36 8.31 0.49 -9.17
CA ALA A 36 7.29 -0.51 -8.85
C ALA A 36 7.13 -0.69 -7.33
N VAL A 37 5.89 -0.67 -6.84
CA VAL A 37 5.52 -1.05 -5.46
C VAL A 37 5.00 -2.49 -5.49
N ILE A 38 5.58 -3.37 -4.65
CA ILE A 38 5.50 -4.82 -4.90
C ILE A 38 4.41 -5.57 -4.14
N THR A 39 3.66 -4.93 -3.22
CA THR A 39 2.37 -5.36 -2.63
C THR A 39 2.18 -4.62 -1.30
N PRO A 40 1.00 -4.04 -1.00
CA PRO A 40 0.72 -3.52 0.32
C PRO A 40 0.55 -4.68 1.32
N LYS A 41 1.36 -4.65 2.38
CA LYS A 41 1.16 -5.50 3.56
C LYS A 41 0.23 -4.77 4.52
N TYR A 42 -0.69 -5.50 5.15
CA TYR A 42 -1.58 -4.96 6.18
C TYR A 42 -1.05 -5.36 7.55
N GLY A 43 -0.79 -4.36 8.40
CA GLY A 43 -0.32 -4.59 9.77
C GLY A 43 -1.33 -4.09 10.79
N GLY A 44 -1.77 -4.99 11.67
CA GLY A 44 -2.29 -4.65 13.00
C GLY A 44 -1.20 -4.89 14.04
N ARG A 45 -1.27 -4.20 15.18
CA ARG A 45 -0.41 -4.52 16.32
C ARG A 45 -0.60 -5.96 16.78
#